data_AF-A0A7S2U7F9-F1
#
_entry.id   AF-A0A7S2U7F9-F1
#
_cell.length_a   1.000
_cell.length_b   1.000
_cell.length_c   1.000
_cell.angle_alpha   90.00
_cell.angle_beta   90.00
_cell.angle_gamma   90.00
#
_symmetry.space_group_name_H-M   'P 1'
#
loop_
_entity.id
_entity.type
_entity.pdbx_description
1 polymer ?
#
loop_
_entity_poly.entity_id
_entity_poly.type
_entity_poly.pdbx_seq_one_letter_code
_entity_poly.pdbx_strand_id
1 'polypeptide(L)'
;SLAQEALKPPRIIQPRKSEATFSLICRSILTMSAVRGATALPSSPVALAFAHIQWDPLGSLRLTAQETALLRMAETNPIEYTLADSRDASMYARVLLKLLAEASAAGSGNGEVSRITEKCTQEQSLDALDADPLGVVTHYAITKLYDIISTLRVGSGVTINTVFYVGKEGVLVDQWKALLRILNKGGKGDAYAQTGAAVCLAQILITACPSKQRTSTAVDKDGKVIKARPTSYASAVEPLEALTAWIVSQLKSSSGSTVGLSIPALTALMGSPESRLLFAASGGIKYLSRQLRMGGKKQ
;
A
#
# COMPACT_ATOMS: atom_id res chain seq x y z
N SER A 1 58.96 7.78 -12.61
CA SER A 1 58.38 7.08 -11.44
C SER A 1 57.02 7.66 -11.07
N LEU A 2 56.06 7.61 -11.99
CA LEU A 2 54.67 8.07 -11.77
C LEU A 2 53.72 7.02 -12.33
N ALA A 3 53.56 5.92 -11.60
CA ALA A 3 52.51 4.93 -11.84
C ALA A 3 52.49 3.91 -10.71
N GLN A 4 52.00 4.28 -9.51
CA GLN A 4 51.60 3.30 -8.48
C GLN A 4 50.79 3.95 -7.34
N GLU A 5 49.68 4.61 -7.66
CA GLU A 5 48.75 5.03 -6.60
C GLU A 5 47.29 5.06 -7.09
N ALA A 6 46.80 3.94 -7.59
CA ALA A 6 45.38 3.79 -7.92
C ALA A 6 44.95 2.31 -7.88
N LEU A 7 44.91 1.72 -6.69
CA LEU A 7 44.18 0.47 -6.40
C LEU A 7 44.08 0.29 -4.88
N LYS A 8 43.21 1.08 -4.24
CA LYS A 8 42.65 0.73 -2.93
C LYS A 8 41.20 0.29 -3.15
N PRO A 9 40.83 -0.96 -2.80
CA PRO A 9 39.44 -1.38 -2.87
C PRO A 9 38.59 -0.55 -1.89
N PRO A 10 37.31 -0.31 -2.19
CA PRO A 10 36.42 0.42 -1.29
C PRO A 10 36.34 -0.32 0.04
N ARG A 11 36.55 0.41 1.14
CA ARG A 11 36.38 -0.11 2.51
C ARG A 11 34.93 -0.58 2.66
N ILE A 12 34.74 -1.90 2.72
CA ILE A 12 33.52 -2.53 3.19
C ILE A 12 33.34 -2.11 4.66
N ILE A 13 32.39 -1.21 4.92
CA ILE A 13 31.95 -0.86 6.27
C ILE A 13 31.32 -2.12 6.86
N GLN A 14 31.97 -2.75 7.84
CA GLN A 14 31.39 -3.89 8.55
C GLN A 14 30.16 -3.46 9.37
N PRO A 15 28.99 -4.11 9.21
CA PRO A 15 27.85 -3.87 10.08
C PRO A 15 27.94 -4.84 11.26
N ARG A 16 28.35 -4.39 12.46
CA ARG A 16 28.39 -5.29 13.64
C ARG A 16 27.72 -4.77 14.91
N LYS A 17 27.30 -3.50 14.98
CA LYS A 17 26.55 -2.95 16.14
C LYS A 17 25.18 -2.37 15.77
N SER A 18 25.02 -1.83 14.57
CA SER A 18 23.74 -1.30 14.08
C SER A 18 22.73 -2.41 13.81
N GLU A 19 23.17 -3.57 13.30
CA GLU A 19 22.28 -4.64 12.85
C GLU A 19 21.58 -5.38 14.01
N ALA A 20 22.27 -5.61 15.12
CA ALA A 20 21.67 -6.22 16.32
C ALA A 20 20.63 -5.29 16.97
N THR A 21 20.97 -4.00 17.11
CA THR A 21 20.05 -2.97 17.61
C THR A 21 18.84 -2.81 16.69
N PHE A 22 19.09 -2.84 15.38
CA PHE A 22 18.06 -2.75 14.35
C PHE A 22 17.16 -3.99 14.31
N SER A 23 17.72 -5.19 14.47
CA SER A 23 16.98 -6.44 14.60
C SER A 23 16.09 -6.42 15.84
N LEU A 24 16.59 -5.87 16.97
CA LEU A 24 15.80 -5.69 18.19
C LEU A 24 14.65 -4.70 17.97
N ILE A 25 14.90 -3.56 17.33
CA ILE A 25 13.87 -2.56 17.00
C ILE A 25 12.83 -3.15 16.04
N CYS A 26 13.26 -3.87 14.99
CA CYS A 26 12.35 -4.53 14.05
C CYS A 26 11.51 -5.61 14.75
N ARG A 27 12.10 -6.39 15.67
CA ARG A 27 11.36 -7.32 16.52
C ARG A 27 10.36 -6.58 17.39
N SER A 28 10.73 -5.48 18.04
CA SER A 28 9.79 -4.68 18.84
C SER A 28 8.65 -4.10 17.99
N ILE A 29 8.89 -3.64 16.76
CA ILE A 29 7.81 -3.20 15.83
C ILE A 29 6.89 -4.37 15.50
N LEU A 30 7.45 -5.53 15.16
CA LEU A 30 6.67 -6.74 14.84
C LEU A 30 5.86 -7.23 16.05
N THR A 31 6.43 -7.16 17.26
CA THR A 31 5.73 -7.52 18.51
C THR A 31 4.64 -6.49 18.85
N MET A 32 4.89 -5.18 18.69
CA MET A 32 3.85 -4.15 18.86
C MET A 32 2.72 -4.30 17.84
N SER A 33 3.03 -4.76 16.64
CA SER A 33 2.04 -5.03 15.59
C SER A 33 1.22 -6.28 15.90
N ALA A 34 1.86 -7.33 16.44
CA ALA A 34 1.20 -8.58 16.85
C ALA A 34 0.24 -8.40 18.04
N VAL A 35 0.58 -7.53 19.01
CA VAL A 35 -0.28 -7.25 20.18
C VAL A 35 -1.52 -6.42 19.82
N ARG A 36 -1.54 -5.75 18.65
CA ARG A 36 -2.64 -4.85 18.24
C ARG A 36 -3.42 -5.29 17.00
N GLY A 37 -3.14 -6.46 16.41
CA GLY A 37 -3.72 -6.84 15.11
C GLY A 37 -3.38 -5.83 13.99
N ALA A 38 -2.28 -5.08 14.13
CA ALA A 38 -2.02 -3.82 13.42
C ALA A 38 -1.56 -3.98 11.96
N THR A 39 -1.73 -5.15 11.36
CA THR A 39 -1.48 -5.39 9.93
C THR A 39 -2.75 -5.37 9.09
N ALA A 40 -3.92 -5.45 9.73
CA ALA A 40 -5.22 -5.40 9.06
C ALA A 40 -5.66 -3.94 8.89
N LEU A 41 -6.05 -3.56 7.67
CA LEU A 41 -6.79 -2.32 7.45
C LEU A 41 -8.15 -2.48 8.18
N PRO A 42 -8.56 -1.57 9.07
CA PRO A 42 -9.91 -1.60 9.63
C PRO A 42 -10.97 -1.55 8.52
N SER A 43 -12.21 -1.93 8.83
CA SER A 43 -13.32 -1.69 7.89
C SER A 43 -13.53 -0.19 7.68
N SER A 44 -13.88 0.21 6.46
CA SER A 44 -14.26 1.60 6.18
C SER A 44 -15.46 2.00 7.06
N PRO A 45 -15.46 3.19 7.68
CA PRO A 45 -16.59 3.67 8.47
C PRO A 45 -17.88 3.82 7.64
N VAL A 46 -17.74 4.07 6.32
CA VAL A 46 -18.84 4.25 5.36
C VAL A 46 -19.05 3.02 4.46
N ALA A 47 -18.56 1.84 4.86
CA ALA A 47 -18.64 0.63 4.04
C ALA A 47 -20.08 0.24 3.64
N LEU A 48 -21.08 0.61 4.46
CA LEU A 48 -22.48 0.30 4.20
C LEU A 48 -23.05 1.05 2.99
N ALA A 49 -22.43 2.16 2.57
CA ALA A 49 -22.83 2.90 1.38
C ALA A 49 -22.30 2.30 0.07
N PHE A 50 -21.35 1.37 0.13
CA PHE A 50 -20.66 0.89 -1.07
C PHE A 50 -21.59 0.26 -2.11
N ALA A 51 -22.58 -0.50 -1.68
CA ALA A 51 -23.56 -1.12 -2.58
C ALA A 51 -24.50 -0.11 -3.25
N HIS A 52 -24.51 1.14 -2.79
CA HIS A 52 -25.37 2.21 -3.27
C HIS A 52 -24.63 3.20 -4.17
N ILE A 53 -23.33 3.00 -4.41
CA ILE A 53 -22.55 3.86 -5.30
C ILE A 53 -23.12 3.76 -6.72
N GLN A 54 -23.64 4.87 -7.23
CA GLN A 54 -24.03 4.99 -8.62
C GLN A 54 -22.83 5.47 -9.42
N TRP A 55 -22.25 4.60 -10.24
CA TRP A 55 -21.04 4.91 -11.00
C TRP A 55 -21.26 5.93 -12.13
N ASP A 56 -22.45 5.95 -12.74
CA ASP A 56 -22.77 6.77 -13.91
C ASP A 56 -22.99 8.27 -13.60
N PRO A 57 -23.70 8.66 -12.51
CA PRO A 57 -23.94 10.06 -12.17
C PRO A 57 -22.71 10.80 -11.65
N LEU A 58 -21.63 10.09 -11.31
CA LEU A 58 -20.47 10.70 -10.66
C LEU A 58 -19.63 11.58 -11.57
N GLY A 59 -19.96 11.68 -12.88
CA GLY A 59 -19.60 12.71 -13.88
C GLY A 59 -18.13 13.13 -14.01
N SER A 60 -17.53 13.51 -12.89
CA SER A 60 -16.10 13.65 -12.64
C SER A 60 -15.29 12.36 -12.86
N LEU A 61 -15.86 11.18 -12.61
CA LEU A 61 -15.15 9.91 -12.80
C LEU A 61 -15.21 9.49 -14.28
N ARG A 62 -14.10 9.67 -15.00
CA ARG A 62 -13.97 9.33 -16.42
C ARG A 62 -13.84 7.81 -16.66
N LEU A 63 -14.86 7.07 -16.27
CA LEU A 63 -14.96 5.62 -16.47
C LEU A 63 -15.57 5.29 -17.82
N THR A 64 -15.07 4.24 -18.45
CA THR A 64 -15.67 3.64 -19.63
C THR A 64 -16.79 2.67 -19.21
N ALA A 65 -17.73 2.38 -20.11
CA ALA A 65 -18.81 1.43 -19.84
C ALA A 65 -18.30 0.03 -19.42
N GLN A 66 -17.15 -0.40 -19.97
CA GLN A 66 -16.52 -1.67 -19.60
C GLN A 66 -15.98 -1.65 -18.15
N GLU A 67 -15.37 -0.54 -17.73
CA GLU A 67 -14.86 -0.39 -16.36
C GLU A 67 -16.02 -0.33 -15.36
N THR A 68 -17.11 0.37 -15.68
CA THR A 68 -18.33 0.40 -14.85
C THR A 68 -18.96 -0.99 -14.73
N ALA A 69 -19.05 -1.74 -15.83
CA ALA A 69 -19.55 -3.11 -15.82
C ALA A 69 -18.67 -4.03 -14.94
N LEU A 70 -17.34 -3.88 -15.02
CA LEU A 70 -16.41 -4.64 -14.19
C LEU A 70 -16.59 -4.36 -12.70
N LEU A 71 -16.78 -3.09 -12.30
CA LEU A 71 -17.04 -2.72 -10.91
C LEU A 71 -18.33 -3.39 -10.38
N ARG A 72 -19.42 -3.32 -11.14
CA ARG A 72 -20.70 -3.96 -10.79
C ARG A 72 -20.58 -5.49 -10.72
N MET A 73 -19.81 -6.08 -11.63
CA MET A 73 -19.56 -7.53 -11.63
C MET A 73 -18.76 -7.95 -10.39
N ALA A 74 -17.76 -7.17 -10.00
CA ALA A 74 -16.94 -7.45 -8.81
C ALA A 74 -17.72 -7.28 -7.48
N GLU A 75 -18.85 -6.58 -7.48
CA GLU A 75 -19.75 -6.45 -6.33
C GLU A 75 -20.70 -7.63 -6.18
N THR A 76 -21.07 -8.27 -7.29
CA THR A 76 -22.04 -9.36 -7.33
C THR A 76 -21.39 -10.74 -7.20
N ASN A 77 -20.08 -10.84 -7.40
CA ASN A 77 -19.33 -12.09 -7.33
C ASN A 77 -18.30 -12.09 -6.19
N PRO A 78 -17.99 -13.25 -5.60
CA PRO A 78 -16.86 -13.39 -4.68
C PRO A 78 -15.56 -12.90 -5.32
N ILE A 79 -14.72 -12.19 -4.56
CA ILE A 79 -13.50 -11.57 -5.08
C ILE A 79 -12.54 -12.62 -5.66
N GLU A 80 -12.54 -13.83 -5.10
CA GLU A 80 -11.74 -14.96 -5.53
C GLU A 80 -12.02 -15.36 -6.99
N TYR A 81 -13.27 -15.19 -7.45
CA TYR A 81 -13.63 -15.49 -8.83
C TYR A 81 -12.91 -14.54 -9.80
N THR A 82 -12.99 -13.24 -9.54
CA THR A 82 -12.29 -12.21 -10.32
C THR A 82 -10.77 -12.38 -10.23
N LEU A 83 -10.26 -12.84 -9.09
CA LEU A 83 -8.83 -13.03 -8.86
C LEU A 83 -8.28 -14.39 -9.34
N ALA A 84 -9.13 -15.25 -9.90
CA ALA A 84 -8.70 -16.52 -10.47
C ALA A 84 -7.99 -16.36 -11.83
N ASP A 85 -8.30 -15.30 -12.59
CA ASP A 85 -7.63 -14.94 -13.83
C ASP A 85 -6.75 -13.69 -13.63
N SER A 86 -5.49 -13.79 -14.03
CA SER A 86 -4.53 -12.69 -13.84
C SER A 86 -4.87 -11.42 -14.63
N ARG A 87 -5.53 -11.53 -15.79
CA ARG A 87 -5.93 -10.38 -16.61
C ARG A 87 -7.10 -9.67 -15.97
N ASP A 88 -8.09 -10.41 -15.48
CA ASP A 88 -9.25 -9.84 -14.79
C ASP A 88 -8.83 -9.18 -13.47
N ALA A 89 -7.95 -9.84 -12.70
CA ALA A 89 -7.33 -9.27 -11.50
C ALA A 89 -6.56 -7.97 -11.81
N SER A 90 -5.73 -7.97 -12.85
CA SER A 90 -5.00 -6.78 -13.32
C SER A 90 -5.95 -5.67 -13.76
N MET A 91 -7.00 -5.99 -14.49
CA MET A 91 -7.97 -5.02 -14.98
C MET A 91 -8.71 -4.39 -13.80
N TYR A 92 -9.19 -5.21 -12.87
CA TYR A 92 -9.92 -4.73 -11.69
C TYR A 92 -9.05 -3.83 -10.81
N ALA A 93 -7.82 -4.26 -10.49
CA ALA A 93 -6.88 -3.43 -9.73
C ALA A 93 -6.56 -2.10 -10.42
N ARG A 94 -6.41 -2.10 -11.76
CA ARG A 94 -6.18 -0.86 -12.53
C ARG A 94 -7.39 0.07 -12.52
N VAL A 95 -8.61 -0.46 -12.61
CA VAL A 95 -9.84 0.36 -12.50
C VAL A 95 -9.93 0.99 -11.12
N LEU A 96 -9.63 0.26 -10.04
CA LEU A 96 -9.59 0.83 -8.69
C LEU A 96 -8.53 1.93 -8.55
N LEU A 97 -7.32 1.72 -9.09
CA LEU A 97 -6.28 2.77 -9.07
C LEU A 97 -6.67 3.98 -9.92
N LYS A 98 -7.40 3.79 -11.02
CA LYS A 98 -7.95 4.87 -11.83
C LYS A 98 -9.03 5.64 -11.07
N LEU A 99 -9.95 4.96 -10.38
CA LEU A 99 -10.94 5.60 -9.50
C LEU A 99 -10.25 6.53 -8.49
N LEU A 100 -9.20 6.03 -7.82
CA LEU A 100 -8.42 6.84 -6.89
C LEU A 100 -7.72 8.03 -7.57
N ALA A 101 -7.25 7.84 -8.81
CA ALA A 101 -6.62 8.91 -9.59
C ALA A 101 -7.60 10.03 -9.95
N GLU A 102 -8.82 9.67 -10.37
CA GLU A 102 -9.89 10.61 -10.74
C GLU A 102 -10.47 11.30 -9.49
N ALA A 103 -10.81 10.54 -8.45
CA ALA A 103 -11.35 11.08 -7.19
C ALA A 103 -10.37 12.06 -6.53
N SER A 104 -9.07 11.74 -6.51
CA SER A 104 -8.06 12.66 -5.97
C SER A 104 -7.77 13.87 -6.87
N ALA A 105 -8.05 13.80 -8.17
CA ALA A 105 -7.85 14.90 -9.11
C ALA A 105 -9.03 15.89 -9.10
N ALA A 106 -10.25 15.40 -8.88
CA ALA A 106 -11.47 16.19 -8.82
C ALA A 106 -11.59 17.07 -7.54
N GLY A 107 -10.59 17.02 -6.66
CA GLY A 107 -10.68 17.55 -5.31
C GLY A 107 -11.20 16.46 -4.39
N SER A 108 -10.46 16.19 -3.31
CA SER A 108 -10.59 15.12 -2.33
C SER A 108 -11.94 15.01 -1.58
N GLY A 109 -13.06 15.04 -2.29
CA GLY A 109 -14.37 15.22 -1.68
C GLY A 109 -14.54 16.59 -1.00
N ASN A 110 -15.69 16.77 -0.36
CA ASN A 110 -15.92 17.89 0.56
C ASN A 110 -15.20 17.69 1.90
N GLY A 111 -14.60 16.50 2.11
CA GLY A 111 -13.91 16.13 3.34
C GLY A 111 -14.87 15.71 4.45
N GLU A 112 -16.16 15.52 4.16
CA GLU A 112 -17.14 15.07 5.15
C GLU A 112 -16.85 13.61 5.55
N VAL A 113 -16.52 12.74 4.59
CA VAL A 113 -16.12 11.35 4.90
C VAL A 113 -14.87 11.31 5.78
N SER A 114 -13.93 12.25 5.58
CA SER A 114 -12.67 12.29 6.36
C SER A 114 -12.88 12.54 7.85
N ARG A 115 -14.01 13.14 8.24
CA ARG A 115 -14.37 13.43 9.64
C ARG A 115 -15.01 12.23 10.34
N ILE A 116 -15.46 11.25 9.58
CA ILE A 116 -16.11 10.06 10.10
C ILE A 116 -15.05 9.07 10.56
N THR A 117 -14.84 9.00 11.87
CA THR A 117 -13.82 8.12 12.47
C THR A 117 -14.42 6.85 13.08
N GLU A 118 -15.72 6.85 13.34
CA GLU A 118 -16.46 5.75 13.96
C GLU A 118 -17.29 4.97 12.94
N LYS A 119 -17.73 3.76 13.30
CA LYS A 119 -18.60 2.97 12.43
C LYS A 119 -19.96 3.65 12.30
N CYS A 120 -20.33 4.01 11.07
CA CYS A 120 -21.63 4.60 10.79
C CYS A 120 -22.75 3.57 10.78
N THR A 121 -23.96 4.04 11.08
CA THR A 121 -25.19 3.35 10.68
C THR A 121 -25.33 3.36 9.15
N GLN A 122 -26.26 2.57 8.63
CA GLN A 122 -26.54 2.57 7.18
C GLN A 122 -26.99 3.95 6.71
N GLU A 123 -27.92 4.59 7.43
CA GLU A 123 -28.42 5.94 7.13
C GLU A 123 -27.29 6.97 7.07
N GLN A 124 -26.43 7.02 8.10
CA GLN A 124 -25.27 7.92 8.12
C GLN A 124 -24.28 7.65 6.97
N SER A 125 -24.14 6.39 6.56
CA SER A 125 -23.27 6.05 5.42
C SER A 125 -23.87 6.55 4.11
N LEU A 126 -25.20 6.46 3.95
CA LEU A 126 -25.92 6.98 2.78
C LEU A 126 -25.88 8.52 2.75
N ASP A 127 -26.09 9.17 3.89
CA ASP A 127 -25.94 10.63 4.00
C ASP A 127 -24.53 11.08 3.61
N ALA A 128 -23.50 10.31 4.00
CA ALA A 128 -22.12 10.58 3.61
C ALA A 128 -21.88 10.39 2.10
N LEU A 129 -22.56 9.44 1.46
CA LEU A 129 -22.51 9.25 0.01
C LEU A 129 -23.15 10.41 -0.74
N ASP A 130 -24.26 10.94 -0.23
CA ASP A 130 -24.93 12.11 -0.82
C ASP A 130 -24.11 13.39 -0.62
N ALA A 131 -23.52 13.58 0.57
CA ALA A 131 -22.75 14.78 0.91
C ALA A 131 -21.33 14.80 0.31
N ASP A 132 -20.68 13.64 0.21
CA ASP A 132 -19.30 13.50 -0.24
C ASP A 132 -19.07 12.18 -1.00
N PRO A 133 -19.61 12.06 -2.22
CA PRO A 133 -19.55 10.82 -2.99
C PRO A 133 -18.12 10.42 -3.37
N LEU A 134 -17.23 11.39 -3.61
CA LEU A 134 -15.83 11.12 -3.96
C LEU A 134 -15.03 10.60 -2.76
N GLY A 135 -15.34 11.06 -1.55
CA GLY A 135 -14.82 10.48 -0.31
C GLY A 135 -15.23 9.01 -0.16
N VAL A 136 -16.52 8.70 -0.38
CA VAL A 136 -17.02 7.30 -0.30
C VAL A 136 -16.40 6.41 -1.38
N VAL A 137 -16.25 6.90 -2.61
CA VAL A 137 -15.56 6.18 -3.69
C VAL A 137 -14.09 5.93 -3.36
N THR A 138 -13.41 6.90 -2.73
CA THR A 138 -12.02 6.73 -2.29
C THR A 138 -11.91 5.62 -1.25
N HIS A 139 -12.80 5.62 -0.25
CA HIS A 139 -12.89 4.55 0.75
C HIS A 139 -13.17 3.19 0.12
N TYR A 140 -14.13 3.12 -0.81
CA TYR A 140 -14.46 1.92 -1.56
C TYR A 140 -13.24 1.36 -2.28
N ALA A 141 -12.57 2.19 -3.09
CA ALA A 141 -11.47 1.73 -3.92
C ALA A 141 -10.26 1.28 -3.09
N ILE A 142 -10.00 1.94 -1.96
CA ILE A 142 -8.97 1.51 -1.00
C ILE A 142 -9.35 0.17 -0.35
N THR A 143 -10.61 0.02 0.09
CA THR A 143 -11.09 -1.24 0.70
C THR A 143 -10.89 -2.39 -0.27
N LYS A 144 -11.41 -2.25 -1.51
CA LYS A 144 -11.32 -3.29 -2.53
C LYS A 144 -9.90 -3.57 -2.96
N LEU A 145 -9.04 -2.55 -3.07
CA LEU A 145 -7.63 -2.76 -3.38
C LEU A 145 -6.91 -3.53 -2.28
N TYR A 146 -7.22 -3.24 -1.02
CA TYR A 146 -6.69 -3.98 0.13
C TYR A 146 -7.16 -5.43 0.14
N ASP A 147 -8.43 -5.69 -0.17
CA ASP A 147 -8.99 -7.03 -0.30
C ASP A 147 -8.26 -7.81 -1.39
N ILE A 148 -8.07 -7.23 -2.58
CA ILE A 148 -7.30 -7.83 -3.68
C ILE A 148 -5.91 -8.22 -3.18
N ILE A 149 -5.17 -7.28 -2.60
CA ILE A 149 -3.80 -7.53 -2.14
C ILE A 149 -3.78 -8.63 -1.07
N SER A 150 -4.72 -8.61 -0.14
CA SER A 150 -4.81 -9.60 0.94
C SER A 150 -5.09 -11.00 0.41
N THR A 151 -6.03 -11.14 -0.54
CA THR A 151 -6.34 -12.41 -1.19
C THR A 151 -5.15 -12.93 -2.01
N LEU A 152 -4.48 -12.08 -2.78
CA LEU A 152 -3.30 -12.44 -3.56
C LEU A 152 -2.10 -12.87 -2.70
N ARG A 153 -2.03 -12.42 -1.44
CA ARG A 153 -0.97 -12.84 -0.51
C ARG A 153 -1.17 -14.27 0.02
N VAL A 154 -2.41 -14.74 0.13
CA VAL A 154 -2.71 -16.12 0.58
C VAL A 154 -2.37 -17.13 -0.52
N GLY A 155 -2.54 -16.73 -1.78
CA GLY A 155 -2.05 -17.46 -2.95
C GLY A 155 -3.12 -18.31 -3.62
N SER A 156 -3.47 -17.94 -4.86
CA SER A 156 -4.43 -18.64 -5.73
C SER A 156 -3.90 -18.84 -7.15
N GLY A 157 -2.56 -18.81 -7.33
CA GLY A 157 -1.90 -18.85 -8.64
C GLY A 157 -1.68 -17.47 -9.26
N VAL A 158 -2.60 -16.52 -9.03
CA VAL A 158 -2.38 -15.10 -9.31
C VAL A 158 -1.65 -14.47 -8.11
N THR A 159 -0.69 -13.58 -8.40
CA THR A 159 0.14 -12.92 -7.39
C THR A 159 0.10 -11.40 -7.53
N ILE A 160 0.54 -10.69 -6.50
CA ILE A 160 0.75 -9.23 -6.56
C ILE A 160 1.66 -8.86 -7.74
N ASN A 161 2.74 -9.63 -7.97
CA ASN A 161 3.66 -9.40 -9.08
C ASN A 161 2.94 -9.44 -10.43
N THR A 162 2.12 -10.46 -10.67
CA THR A 162 1.38 -10.58 -11.94
C THR A 162 0.35 -9.49 -12.14
N VAL A 163 -0.20 -8.94 -11.05
CA VAL A 163 -1.28 -7.93 -11.09
C VAL A 163 -0.75 -6.52 -11.29
N PHE A 164 0.30 -6.14 -10.53
CA PHE A 164 0.80 -4.76 -10.46
C PHE A 164 2.09 -4.51 -11.25
N TYR A 165 2.77 -5.55 -11.73
CA TYR A 165 4.00 -5.44 -12.53
C TYR A 165 3.80 -6.03 -13.92
N VAL A 166 3.97 -5.18 -14.93
CA VAL A 166 3.46 -5.39 -16.28
C VAL A 166 4.57 -5.35 -17.31
N GLY A 167 4.29 -5.93 -18.48
CA GLY A 167 5.28 -6.07 -19.53
C GLY A 167 6.32 -7.15 -19.26
N LYS A 168 7.26 -7.31 -20.19
CA LYS A 168 8.34 -8.31 -20.10
C LYS A 168 9.36 -7.95 -19.03
N GLU A 169 9.55 -6.66 -18.79
CA GLU A 169 10.48 -6.14 -17.79
C GLU A 169 9.86 -6.09 -16.37
N GLY A 170 8.57 -6.39 -16.22
CA GLY A 170 7.89 -6.33 -14.92
C GLY A 170 7.94 -4.94 -14.30
N VAL A 171 7.50 -3.93 -15.07
CA VAL A 171 7.45 -2.53 -14.64
C VAL A 171 6.20 -2.29 -13.80
N LEU A 172 6.33 -1.60 -12.67
CA LEU A 172 5.19 -1.19 -11.84
C LEU A 172 4.18 -0.35 -12.65
N VAL A 173 2.89 -0.62 -12.48
CA VAL A 173 1.82 0.17 -13.12
C VAL A 173 1.83 1.63 -12.67
N ASP A 174 1.95 2.58 -13.61
CA ASP A 174 2.06 4.03 -13.33
C ASP A 174 0.96 4.61 -12.43
N GLN A 175 -0.23 3.99 -12.42
CA GLN A 175 -1.36 4.41 -11.61
C GLN A 175 -1.09 4.30 -10.10
N TRP A 176 0.01 3.65 -9.67
CA TRP A 176 0.48 3.65 -8.27
C TRP A 176 0.57 5.07 -7.68
N LYS A 177 0.86 6.08 -8.51
CA LYS A 177 0.96 7.50 -8.11
C LYS A 177 -0.34 8.04 -7.50
N ALA A 178 -1.50 7.43 -7.79
CA ALA A 178 -2.77 7.76 -7.15
C ALA A 178 -2.73 7.52 -5.64
N LEU A 179 -2.13 6.40 -5.19
CA LEU A 179 -1.97 6.08 -3.78
C LEU A 179 -1.10 7.14 -3.08
N LEU A 180 0.02 7.53 -3.69
CA LEU A 180 0.90 8.58 -3.13
C LEU A 180 0.21 9.95 -3.09
N ARG A 181 -0.67 10.26 -4.06
CA ARG A 181 -1.48 11.49 -4.04
C ARG A 181 -2.42 11.52 -2.83
N ILE A 182 -3.06 10.40 -2.48
CA ILE A 182 -3.90 10.28 -1.28
C ILE A 182 -3.10 10.56 -0.02
N LEU A 183 -1.88 10.03 0.09
CA LEU A 183 -1.01 10.26 1.24
C LEU A 183 -0.69 11.74 1.50
N ASN A 184 -0.55 12.55 0.44
CA ASN A 184 -0.07 13.93 0.54
C ASN A 184 -1.17 15.01 0.44
N LYS A 185 -2.14 14.81 -0.47
CA LYS A 185 -3.15 15.82 -0.83
C LYS A 185 -4.57 15.25 -0.78
N GLY A 186 -4.75 14.06 -1.35
CA GLY A 186 -6.04 13.40 -1.57
C GLY A 186 -6.75 12.89 -0.31
N GLY A 187 -6.01 12.61 0.76
CA GLY A 187 -6.57 12.09 2.02
C GLY A 187 -6.04 12.83 3.24
N LYS A 188 -5.56 14.07 3.08
CA LYS A 188 -5.03 14.81 4.22
C LYS A 188 -6.16 15.09 5.22
N GLY A 189 -6.10 14.46 6.39
CA GLY A 189 -7.16 14.50 7.41
C GLY A 189 -8.03 13.25 7.44
N ASP A 190 -7.99 12.44 6.39
CA ASP A 190 -8.66 11.16 6.29
C ASP A 190 -7.73 10.02 6.74
N ALA A 191 -7.87 9.64 8.01
CA ALA A 191 -7.07 8.59 8.62
C ALA A 191 -7.24 7.23 7.93
N TYR A 192 -8.45 6.91 7.49
CA TYR A 192 -8.76 5.65 6.84
C TYR A 192 -8.06 5.57 5.48
N ALA A 193 -8.28 6.58 4.63
CA ALA A 193 -7.73 6.58 3.29
C ALA A 193 -6.19 6.64 3.30
N GLN A 194 -5.58 7.43 4.19
CA GLN A 194 -4.12 7.48 4.30
C GLN A 194 -3.53 6.15 4.75
N THR A 195 -4.11 5.52 5.78
CA THR A 195 -3.63 4.22 6.29
C THR A 195 -3.76 3.14 5.22
N GLY A 196 -4.92 3.07 4.55
CA GLY A 196 -5.20 2.11 3.50
C GLY A 196 -4.33 2.28 2.27
N ALA A 197 -4.17 3.51 1.78
CA ALA A 197 -3.30 3.78 0.64
C ALA A 197 -1.83 3.44 0.95
N ALA A 198 -1.36 3.78 2.16
CA ALA A 198 0.02 3.50 2.58
C ALA A 198 0.28 2.00 2.68
N VAL A 199 -0.62 1.23 3.29
CA VAL A 199 -0.45 -0.22 3.44
C VAL A 199 -0.56 -0.93 2.08
N CYS A 200 -1.50 -0.54 1.22
CA CYS A 200 -1.62 -1.10 -0.13
C CYS A 200 -0.34 -0.86 -0.93
N LEU A 201 0.16 0.39 -0.93
CA LEU A 201 1.40 0.74 -1.62
C LEU A 201 2.60 -0.05 -1.06
N ALA A 202 2.73 -0.15 0.27
CA ALA A 202 3.80 -0.92 0.90
C ALA A 202 3.80 -2.40 0.48
N GLN A 203 2.61 -3.03 0.48
CA GLN A 203 2.44 -4.44 0.11
C GLN A 203 2.70 -4.68 -1.37
N ILE A 204 2.36 -3.74 -2.25
CA ILE A 204 2.71 -3.84 -3.67
C ILE A 204 4.24 -3.77 -3.81
N LEU A 205 4.85 -2.70 -3.27
CA LEU A 205 6.26 -2.41 -3.51
C LEU A 205 7.22 -3.45 -2.94
N ILE A 206 6.90 -4.04 -1.78
CA ILE A 206 7.77 -5.04 -1.16
C ILE A 206 7.92 -6.31 -2.00
N THR A 207 6.97 -6.61 -2.90
CA THR A 207 7.05 -7.77 -3.78
C THR A 207 8.11 -7.64 -4.87
N ALA A 208 8.53 -6.41 -5.19
CA ALA A 208 9.65 -6.16 -6.09
C ALA A 208 11.02 -6.29 -5.43
N CYS A 209 11.12 -6.31 -4.10
CA CYS A 209 12.40 -6.45 -3.41
C CYS A 209 13.05 -7.80 -3.76
N PRO A 210 14.34 -7.84 -4.14
CA PRO A 210 15.05 -9.08 -4.50
C PRO A 210 14.91 -10.19 -3.45
N SER A 211 14.98 -9.85 -2.16
CA SER A 211 14.78 -10.79 -1.05
C SER A 211 13.38 -11.44 -0.97
N LYS A 212 12.39 -10.86 -1.65
CA LYS A 212 10.99 -11.34 -1.70
C LYS A 212 10.64 -12.00 -3.02
N GLN A 213 11.46 -11.81 -4.04
CA GLN A 213 11.36 -12.54 -5.30
C GLN A 213 11.76 -13.99 -5.04
N ARG A 214 10.82 -14.77 -4.51
CA ARG A 214 10.98 -16.22 -4.46
C ARG A 214 11.12 -16.71 -5.90
N THR A 215 12.11 -17.54 -6.14
CA THR A 215 12.17 -18.46 -7.29
C THR A 215 11.02 -19.45 -7.18
N SER A 216 9.79 -18.96 -7.33
CA SER A 216 8.60 -19.77 -7.40
C SER A 216 8.60 -20.47 -8.74
N THR A 217 9.02 -21.73 -8.76
CA THR A 217 8.64 -22.68 -9.81
C THR A 217 7.15 -22.98 -9.62
N ALA A 218 6.29 -22.08 -10.09
CA ALA A 218 4.88 -22.40 -10.24
C ALA A 218 4.78 -23.44 -11.35
N VAL A 219 3.95 -24.47 -11.18
CA VAL A 219 3.60 -25.42 -12.23
C VAL A 219 2.18 -25.09 -12.69
N ASP A 220 1.95 -25.07 -14.00
CA ASP A 220 0.60 -24.91 -14.55
C ASP A 220 -0.26 -26.15 -14.28
N LYS A 221 -1.52 -26.10 -14.71
CA LYS A 221 -2.48 -27.21 -14.55
C LYS A 221 -2.02 -28.49 -15.26
N ASP A 222 -1.10 -28.36 -16.22
CA ASP A 222 -0.52 -29.46 -17.00
C ASP A 222 0.82 -29.93 -16.42
N GLY A 223 1.23 -29.41 -15.25
CA GLY A 223 2.47 -29.78 -14.58
C GLY A 223 3.74 -29.12 -15.15
N LYS A 224 3.61 -28.18 -16.09
CA LYS A 224 4.74 -27.48 -16.71
C LYS A 224 5.17 -26.29 -15.87
N VAL A 225 6.48 -26.14 -15.69
CA VAL A 225 7.06 -25.05 -14.91
C VAL A 225 6.77 -23.71 -15.60
N ILE A 226 5.89 -22.91 -14.99
CA ILE A 226 5.68 -21.51 -15.31
C ILE A 226 6.90 -20.74 -14.80
N LYS A 227 7.68 -20.20 -15.73
CA LYS A 227 8.77 -19.28 -15.40
C LYS A 227 8.17 -18.06 -14.72
N ALA A 228 8.53 -17.80 -13.46
CA ALA A 228 8.08 -16.61 -12.75
C ALA A 228 8.38 -15.36 -13.59
N ARG A 229 7.37 -14.50 -13.77
CA ARG A 229 7.57 -13.23 -14.46
C ARG A 229 8.63 -12.42 -13.68
N PRO A 230 9.66 -11.88 -14.35
CA PRO A 230 10.62 -11.03 -13.68
C PRO A 230 9.92 -9.77 -13.16
N THR A 231 10.28 -9.33 -11.96
CA THR A 231 9.81 -8.07 -11.38
C THR A 231 10.97 -7.09 -11.34
N SER A 232 10.84 -5.94 -11.98
CA SER A 232 11.88 -4.92 -11.97
C SER A 232 11.88 -4.17 -10.65
N TYR A 233 12.88 -4.44 -9.81
CA TYR A 233 13.14 -3.67 -8.60
C TYR A 233 13.37 -2.19 -8.92
N ALA A 234 14.02 -1.87 -10.06
CA ALA A 234 14.29 -0.50 -10.47
C ALA A 234 13.00 0.35 -10.58
N SER A 235 11.91 -0.23 -11.09
CA SER A 235 10.61 0.47 -11.18
C SER A 235 9.95 0.75 -9.83
N ALA A 236 10.38 0.06 -8.76
CA ALA A 236 9.85 0.22 -7.40
C ALA A 236 10.69 1.16 -6.53
N VAL A 237 11.90 1.53 -6.92
CA VAL A 237 12.83 2.33 -6.10
C VAL A 237 12.25 3.72 -5.77
N GLU A 238 11.90 4.51 -6.78
CA GLU A 238 11.31 5.85 -6.58
C GLU A 238 10.02 5.78 -5.71
N PRO A 239 9.03 4.89 -5.99
CA PRO A 239 7.88 4.72 -5.10
C PRO A 239 8.25 4.34 -3.66
N LEU A 240 9.25 3.46 -3.47
CA LEU A 240 9.71 3.05 -2.14
C LEU A 240 10.34 4.22 -1.37
N GLU A 241 11.13 5.05 -2.04
CA GLU A 241 11.71 6.26 -1.48
C GLU A 241 10.62 7.26 -1.07
N ALA A 242 9.64 7.48 -1.95
CA ALA A 242 8.52 8.39 -1.68
C ALA A 242 7.66 7.92 -0.48
N LEU A 243 7.32 6.63 -0.43
CA LEU A 243 6.58 6.06 0.71
C LEU A 243 7.40 6.11 2.00
N THR A 244 8.69 5.80 1.93
CA THR A 244 9.59 5.86 3.09
C THR A 244 9.69 7.30 3.63
N ALA A 245 9.84 8.28 2.75
CA ALA A 245 9.85 9.70 3.12
C ALA A 245 8.54 10.11 3.79
N TRP A 246 7.40 9.68 3.27
CA TRP A 246 6.10 9.92 3.89
C TRP A 246 6.02 9.30 5.29
N ILE A 247 6.40 8.03 5.48
CA ILE A 247 6.42 7.37 6.80
C ILE A 247 7.32 8.13 7.78
N VAL A 248 8.53 8.50 7.35
CA VAL A 248 9.45 9.29 8.18
C VAL A 248 8.86 10.64 8.56
N SER A 249 8.12 11.30 7.65
CA SER A 249 7.42 12.55 7.95
C SER A 249 6.36 12.37 9.05
N GLN A 250 5.62 11.25 9.04
CA GLN A 250 4.64 10.93 10.08
C GLN A 250 5.33 10.66 11.42
N LEU A 251 6.44 9.91 11.43
CA LEU A 251 7.24 9.65 12.63
C LEU A 251 7.92 10.90 13.19
N LYS A 252 8.23 11.89 12.34
CA LYS A 252 8.79 13.18 12.77
C LYS A 252 7.76 14.03 13.51
N SER A 253 6.49 13.90 13.17
CA SER A 253 5.41 14.62 13.84
C SER A 253 5.27 14.16 15.30
N SER A 254 5.00 15.09 16.21
CA SER A 254 4.91 14.80 17.65
C SER A 254 3.53 14.28 18.07
N SER A 255 2.60 14.08 17.13
CA SER A 255 1.25 13.60 17.44
C SER A 255 1.20 12.07 17.36
N GLY A 256 0.65 11.43 18.40
CA GLY A 256 0.47 9.97 18.39
C GLY A 256 -0.51 9.48 17.32
N SER A 257 -1.47 10.32 16.91
CA SER A 257 -2.48 9.96 15.91
C SER A 257 -1.89 9.77 14.51
N THR A 258 -1.00 10.67 14.08
CA THR A 258 -0.32 10.64 12.78
C THR A 258 0.69 9.50 12.68
N VAL A 259 1.37 9.17 13.79
CA VAL A 259 2.26 8.00 13.85
C VAL A 259 1.48 6.71 13.57
N GLY A 260 0.29 6.57 14.18
CA GLY A 260 -0.58 5.39 14.01
C GLY A 260 -0.91 5.06 12.55
N LEU A 261 -1.13 6.08 11.72
CA LEU A 261 -1.46 5.93 10.29
C LEU A 261 -0.35 5.22 9.49
N SER A 262 0.90 5.41 9.91
CA SER A 262 2.07 4.90 9.19
C SER A 262 2.51 3.49 9.63
N ILE A 263 2.03 3.01 10.78
CA ILE A 263 2.49 1.75 11.37
C ILE A 263 2.18 0.52 10.50
N PRO A 264 0.99 0.35 9.90
CA PRO A 264 0.71 -0.82 9.06
C PRO A 264 1.63 -0.88 7.83
N ALA A 265 1.86 0.27 7.18
CA ALA A 265 2.76 0.39 6.04
C ALA A 265 4.23 0.14 6.44
N LEU A 266 4.68 0.73 7.56
CA LEU A 266 6.00 0.48 8.11
C LEU A 266 6.20 -1.00 8.43
N THR A 267 5.21 -1.65 9.06
CA THR A 267 5.24 -3.08 9.38
C THR A 267 5.44 -3.92 8.12
N ALA A 268 4.66 -3.62 7.07
CA ALA A 268 4.81 -4.29 5.78
C ALA A 268 6.24 -4.10 5.24
N LEU A 269 6.74 -2.86 5.18
CA LEU A 269 8.09 -2.56 4.70
C LEU A 269 9.18 -3.27 5.52
N MET A 270 9.04 -3.43 6.84
CA MET A 270 10.05 -4.15 7.65
C MET A 270 10.21 -5.63 7.25
N GLY A 271 9.29 -6.15 6.44
CA GLY A 271 9.37 -7.50 5.88
C GLY A 271 10.59 -7.78 5.01
N SER A 272 11.28 -6.77 4.43
CA SER A 272 12.43 -6.96 3.53
C SER A 272 13.68 -6.19 3.97
N PRO A 273 14.90 -6.74 3.80
CA PRO A 273 16.15 -6.03 4.07
C PRO A 273 16.33 -4.74 3.26
N GLU A 274 15.90 -4.69 2.00
CA GLU A 274 16.12 -3.54 1.11
C GLU A 274 15.37 -2.29 1.59
N SER A 275 14.09 -2.42 1.85
CA SER A 275 13.25 -1.37 2.46
C SER A 275 13.72 -0.98 3.87
N ARG A 276 14.24 -1.94 4.64
CA ARG A 276 14.83 -1.70 5.96
C ARG A 276 16.07 -0.80 5.88
N LEU A 277 16.96 -1.08 4.93
CA LEU A 277 18.13 -0.24 4.65
C LEU A 277 17.72 1.15 4.19
N LEU A 278 16.72 1.22 3.30
CA LEU A 278 16.19 2.50 2.83
C LEU A 278 15.61 3.33 3.97
N PHE A 279 14.76 2.74 4.81
CA PHE A 279 14.21 3.40 5.99
C PHE A 279 15.29 3.88 6.98
N ALA A 280 16.34 3.08 7.17
CA ALA A 280 17.49 3.47 7.99
C ALA A 280 18.23 4.66 7.39
N ALA A 281 18.49 4.64 6.07
CA ALA A 281 19.16 5.71 5.35
C ALA A 281 18.37 7.03 5.38
N SER A 282 17.04 6.96 5.35
CA SER A 282 16.16 8.13 5.51
C SER A 282 16.07 8.67 6.95
N GLY A 283 16.86 8.13 7.89
CA GLY A 283 16.85 8.55 9.29
C GLY A 283 15.67 8.02 10.10
N GLY A 284 14.89 7.08 9.56
CA GLY A 284 13.68 6.55 10.19
C GLY A 284 13.92 5.93 11.57
N ILE A 285 15.08 5.28 11.78
CA ILE A 285 15.46 4.70 13.08
C ILE A 285 15.49 5.77 14.18
N LYS A 286 16.05 6.96 13.90
CA LYS A 286 16.15 8.05 14.88
C LYS A 286 14.75 8.50 15.33
N TYR A 287 13.84 8.67 14.38
CA TYR A 287 12.47 9.13 14.68
C TYR A 287 11.65 8.05 15.36
N LEU A 288 11.75 6.80 14.94
CA LEU A 288 11.08 5.69 15.60
C LEU A 288 11.54 5.54 17.06
N SER A 289 12.85 5.56 17.32
CA SER A 289 13.41 5.52 18.67
C SER A 289 12.97 6.70 19.55
N ARG A 290 12.68 7.86 18.94
CA ARG A 290 12.09 9.00 19.66
C ARG A 290 10.64 8.69 20.05
N GLN A 291 9.83 8.17 19.13
CA GLN A 291 8.42 7.83 19.41
C GLN A 291 8.28 6.78 20.51
N LEU A 292 9.11 5.73 20.48
CA LEU A 292 9.11 4.69 21.52
C LEU A 292 9.43 5.23 22.93
N ARG A 293 10.35 6.21 23.03
CA ARG A 293 10.67 6.87 24.30
C ARG A 293 9.58 7.81 24.81
N MET A 294 8.78 8.38 23.91
CA MET A 294 7.65 9.23 24.28
C MET A 294 6.46 8.41 24.80
N GLY A 295 6.24 7.21 24.27
CA GLY A 295 5.18 6.30 24.72
C GLY A 295 5.38 5.75 26.15
N GLY A 296 6.63 5.64 26.61
CA GLY A 296 6.96 5.11 27.94
C GLY A 296 6.80 6.09 29.11
N LYS A 297 6.40 7.34 28.87
CA LYS A 297 6.19 8.36 29.93
C LYS A 297 4.74 8.47 30.42
N LYS A 298 3.84 7.62 29.92
CA LYS A 298 2.44 7.52 30.38
C LYS A 298 2.18 6.13 30.96
N GLN A 299 2.76 5.85 32.13
CA GLN A 299 2.32 4.81 33.05
C GLN A 299 2.45 5.36 34.46
#